data_AF-A0ABD5S534-F1
#
_entry.id   AF-A0ABD5S534-F1
#
_cell.length_a   1.000
_cell.length_b   1.000
_cell.length_c   1.000
_cell.angle_alpha   90.00
_cell.angle_beta   90.00
_cell.angle_gamma   90.00
#
_symmetry.space_group_name_H-M   'P 1'
#
loop_
_entity.id
_entity.type
_entity.pdbx_description
1 polymer ?
#
loop_
_entity_poly.entity_id
_entity_poly.type
_entity_poly.pdbx_seq_one_letter_code
_entity_poly.pdbx_strand_id
1 'polypeptide(L)'
;GAMSATAWVRSTLAEFFEQLRRDLGERRTALPWVAIGLWSVLVSALHFGGLEYGIYTAIPWWDLMTHAMSGLGVAAILYFGFCRPMRAVATPWWLLPALLAIGAGFEVYEYLFKSFWWEWTLRYYAIDTAVDLVLDTAGALVVVLGHLAYRLWTDAPAETTASAGANAGNVGRTNRGVVAESEIDPEPASDGGVSER
;
A
#
# COMPACT_ATOMS: atom_id res chain seq x y z
N GLY A 1 -6.75 -27.77 -11.67
CA GLY A 1 -5.36 -28.21 -11.89
C GLY A 1 -4.43 -27.13 -11.38
N ALA A 2 -3.35 -27.49 -10.69
CA ALA A 2 -2.38 -26.51 -10.21
C ALA A 2 -1.74 -25.79 -11.40
N MET A 3 -1.69 -24.46 -11.34
CA MET A 3 -1.01 -23.64 -12.34
C MET A 3 0.50 -23.91 -12.24
N SER A 4 1.20 -24.05 -13.38
CA SER A 4 2.66 -24.15 -13.35
C SER A 4 3.28 -22.84 -12.86
N ALA A 5 4.45 -22.91 -12.21
CA ALA A 5 5.17 -21.72 -11.76
C ALA A 5 5.41 -20.71 -12.89
N THR A 6 5.73 -21.21 -14.10
CA THR A 6 5.91 -20.38 -15.30
C THR A 6 4.63 -19.68 -15.74
N ALA A 7 3.48 -20.36 -15.68
CA ALA A 7 2.20 -19.77 -16.01
C ALA A 7 1.81 -18.69 -14.98
N TRP A 8 2.10 -18.94 -13.70
CA TRP A 8 1.86 -17.98 -12.61
C TRP A 8 2.72 -16.72 -12.77
N VAL A 9 4.02 -16.85 -12.98
CA VAL A 9 4.92 -15.70 -13.21
C VAL A 9 4.43 -14.86 -14.39
N ARG A 10 4.08 -15.51 -15.51
CA ARG A 10 3.61 -14.80 -16.70
C ARG A 10 2.30 -14.05 -16.44
N SER A 11 1.34 -14.65 -15.73
CA SER A 11 0.10 -13.95 -15.38
C SER A 11 0.35 -12.76 -14.46
N THR A 12 1.19 -12.93 -13.43
CA THR A 12 1.52 -11.85 -12.48
C THR A 12 2.21 -10.67 -13.17
N LEU A 13 3.13 -10.93 -14.10
CA LEU A 13 3.76 -9.88 -14.89
C LEU A 13 2.76 -9.19 -15.83
N ALA A 14 1.89 -9.94 -16.50
CA ALA A 14 0.87 -9.36 -17.37
C ALA A 14 -0.07 -8.43 -16.59
N GLU A 15 -0.53 -8.85 -15.41
CA GLU A 15 -1.36 -8.03 -14.51
C GLU A 15 -0.63 -6.76 -14.07
N PHE A 16 0.65 -6.85 -13.71
CA PHE A 16 1.48 -5.68 -13.37
C PHE A 16 1.52 -4.67 -14.51
N PHE A 17 1.84 -5.10 -15.74
CA PHE A 17 1.93 -4.20 -16.89
C PHE A 17 0.59 -3.61 -17.29
N GLU A 18 -0.49 -4.38 -17.18
CA GLU A 18 -1.83 -3.87 -17.41
C GLU A 18 -2.22 -2.79 -16.37
N GLN A 19 -1.89 -3.02 -15.11
CA GLN A 19 -2.12 -2.07 -14.02
C GLN A 19 -1.30 -0.79 -14.22
N LEU A 20 -0.01 -0.92 -14.54
CA LEU A 20 0.87 0.20 -14.88
C LEU A 20 0.30 1.03 -16.05
N ARG A 21 -0.09 0.36 -17.14
CA ARG A 21 -0.67 1.03 -18.32
C ARG A 21 -1.96 1.78 -17.97
N ARG A 22 -2.81 1.17 -17.13
CA ARG A 22 -4.05 1.79 -16.65
C ARG A 22 -3.76 3.04 -15.83
N ASP A 23 -2.83 2.94 -14.88
CA ASP A 23 -2.49 4.06 -14.00
C ASP A 23 -1.80 5.21 -14.75
N LEU A 24 -0.95 4.91 -15.73
CA LEU A 24 -0.35 5.95 -16.58
C LEU A 24 -1.38 6.67 -17.48
N GLY A 25 -2.52 6.04 -17.77
CA GLY A 25 -3.63 6.65 -18.50
C GLY A 25 -4.44 7.68 -17.70
N GLU A 26 -4.34 7.65 -16.37
CA GLU A 26 -5.09 8.52 -15.46
C GLU A 26 -4.13 9.49 -14.74
N ARG A 27 -4.30 10.81 -14.95
CA ARG A 27 -3.35 11.82 -14.38
C ARG A 27 -3.08 11.68 -12.88
N ARG A 28 -4.07 11.28 -12.08
CA ARG A 28 -3.94 11.17 -10.62
C ARG A 28 -3.07 9.99 -10.19
N THR A 29 -3.13 8.87 -10.90
CA THR A 29 -2.37 7.64 -10.60
C THR A 29 -1.05 7.58 -11.39
N ALA A 30 -0.89 8.39 -12.44
CA ALA A 30 0.37 8.54 -13.15
C ALA A 30 1.47 9.22 -12.32
N LEU A 31 1.12 10.17 -11.45
CA LEU A 31 2.09 10.93 -10.65
C LEU A 31 2.99 10.04 -9.76
N PRO A 32 2.45 9.08 -8.98
CA PRO A 32 3.27 8.10 -8.26
C PRO A 32 4.25 7.35 -9.16
N TRP A 33 3.81 6.90 -10.34
CA TRP A 33 4.68 6.17 -11.27
C TRP A 33 5.80 7.03 -11.85
N VAL A 34 5.52 8.31 -12.14
CA VAL A 34 6.57 9.27 -12.54
C VAL A 34 7.57 9.48 -11.42
N ALA A 35 7.12 9.67 -10.19
CA ALA A 35 7.99 9.82 -9.03
C ALA A 35 8.87 8.58 -8.80
N ILE A 36 8.27 7.38 -8.89
CA ILE A 36 9.00 6.10 -8.82
C ILE A 36 10.04 6.01 -9.94
N GLY A 37 9.68 6.35 -11.18
CA GLY A 37 10.61 6.31 -12.31
C GLY A 37 11.81 7.25 -12.13
N LEU A 38 11.55 8.49 -11.70
CA LEU A 38 12.62 9.45 -11.39
C LEU A 38 13.50 8.96 -10.23
N TRP A 39 12.90 8.40 -9.19
CA TRP A 39 13.62 7.81 -8.06
C TRP A 39 14.51 6.64 -8.52
N SER A 40 13.99 5.72 -9.33
CA SER A 40 14.75 4.60 -9.88
C SER A 40 15.94 5.06 -10.72
N VAL A 41 15.77 6.11 -11.53
CA VAL A 41 16.86 6.72 -12.30
C VAL A 41 17.91 7.31 -11.37
N LEU A 42 17.50 8.07 -10.35
CA LEU A 42 18.40 8.65 -9.36
C LEU A 42 19.22 7.59 -8.62
N VAL A 43 18.56 6.58 -8.07
CA VAL A 43 19.22 5.50 -7.31
C VAL A 43 20.18 4.71 -8.22
N SER A 44 19.78 4.45 -9.46
CA SER A 44 20.65 3.79 -10.44
C SER A 44 21.89 4.65 -10.75
N ALA A 45 21.72 5.96 -10.95
CA ALA A 45 22.83 6.88 -11.16
C ALA A 45 23.77 6.94 -9.94
N LEU A 46 23.24 6.93 -8.72
CA LEU A 46 24.03 6.88 -7.48
C LEU A 46 24.80 5.58 -7.34
N HIS A 47 24.17 4.43 -7.60
CA HIS A 47 24.83 3.13 -7.52
C HIS A 47 25.94 3.00 -8.59
N PHE A 48 25.60 3.15 -9.87
CA PHE A 48 26.59 3.02 -10.95
C PHE A 48 27.66 4.11 -10.93
N GLY A 49 27.28 5.35 -10.61
CA GLY A 49 28.24 6.43 -10.40
C GLY A 49 29.16 6.17 -9.22
N GLY A 50 28.61 5.65 -8.10
CA GLY A 50 29.42 5.27 -6.95
C GLY A 50 30.46 4.20 -7.27
N LEU A 51 30.11 3.25 -8.13
CA LEU A 51 31.02 2.21 -8.61
C LEU A 51 32.10 2.78 -9.52
N GLU A 52 31.72 3.57 -10.53
CA GLU A 52 32.65 4.14 -11.52
C GLU A 52 33.68 5.08 -10.87
N TYR A 53 33.24 5.89 -9.89
CA TYR A 53 34.09 6.88 -9.24
C TYR A 53 34.71 6.39 -7.93
N GLY A 54 34.57 5.11 -7.56
CA GLY A 54 35.14 4.54 -6.33
C GLY A 54 34.58 5.15 -5.04
N ILE A 55 33.33 5.62 -5.05
CA ILE A 55 32.72 6.27 -3.89
C ILE A 55 32.43 5.26 -2.77
N TYR A 56 32.09 4.02 -3.11
CA TYR A 56 31.84 2.94 -2.15
C TYR A 56 33.02 2.69 -1.21
N THR A 57 34.26 2.88 -1.67
CA THR A 57 35.45 2.72 -0.83
C THR A 57 35.85 4.01 -0.10
N ALA A 58 35.42 5.17 -0.61
CA ALA A 58 35.76 6.49 -0.06
C ALA A 58 34.77 6.97 1.01
N ILE A 59 33.49 6.61 0.91
CA ILE A 59 32.41 7.13 1.75
C ILE A 59 31.66 5.95 2.37
N PRO A 60 31.92 5.60 3.65
CA PRO A 60 31.39 4.38 4.27
C PRO A 60 29.86 4.29 4.38
N TRP A 61 29.15 5.43 4.38
CA TRP A 61 27.68 5.44 4.45
C TRP A 61 27.01 5.42 3.08
N TRP A 62 27.78 5.53 1.98
CA TRP A 62 27.24 5.58 0.63
C TRP A 62 26.46 4.32 0.30
N ASP A 63 27.05 3.18 0.64
CA ASP A 63 26.47 1.86 0.43
C ASP A 63 25.11 1.70 1.14
N LEU A 64 25.10 1.94 2.45
CA LEU A 64 23.90 1.96 3.29
C LEU A 64 22.80 2.90 2.74
N MET A 65 23.19 4.08 2.25
CA MET A 65 22.25 5.01 1.62
C MET A 65 21.67 4.41 0.34
N THR A 66 22.49 3.84 -0.52
CA THR A 66 22.02 3.24 -1.78
C THR A 66 21.11 2.05 -1.55
N HIS A 67 21.37 1.21 -0.55
CA HIS A 67 20.49 0.12 -0.10
C HIS A 67 19.16 0.64 0.46
N ALA A 68 19.19 1.63 1.36
CA ALA A 68 17.97 2.22 1.89
C ALA A 68 17.09 2.83 0.78
N MET A 69 17.70 3.55 -0.17
CA MET A 69 16.98 4.19 -1.27
C MET A 69 16.46 3.17 -2.30
N SER A 70 17.23 2.13 -2.62
CA SER A 70 16.82 1.07 -3.54
C SER A 70 15.68 0.25 -2.93
N GLY A 71 15.80 -0.14 -1.66
CA GLY A 71 14.76 -0.81 -0.89
C GLY A 71 13.44 -0.04 -0.91
N LEU A 72 13.47 1.27 -0.63
CA LEU A 72 12.27 2.12 -0.71
C LEU A 72 11.67 2.14 -2.13
N GLY A 73 12.51 2.24 -3.16
CA GLY A 73 12.07 2.24 -4.55
C GLY A 73 11.40 0.92 -4.96
N VAL A 74 12.02 -0.21 -4.62
CA VAL A 74 11.47 -1.56 -4.88
C VAL A 74 10.17 -1.76 -4.10
N ALA A 75 10.11 -1.33 -2.83
CA ALA A 75 8.89 -1.36 -2.03
C ALA A 75 7.74 -0.61 -2.70
N ALA A 76 8.02 0.59 -3.23
CA ALA A 76 7.03 1.41 -3.92
C ALA A 76 6.56 0.72 -5.21
N ILE A 77 7.47 0.18 -6.03
CA ILE A 77 7.11 -0.57 -7.25
C ILE A 77 6.20 -1.74 -6.91
N LEU A 78 6.56 -2.54 -5.89
CA LEU A 78 5.76 -3.69 -5.49
C LEU A 78 4.39 -3.27 -4.93
N TYR A 79 4.35 -2.25 -4.09
CA TYR A 79 3.11 -1.73 -3.52
C TYR A 79 2.18 -1.22 -4.62
N PHE A 80 2.61 -0.30 -5.48
CA PHE A 80 1.73 0.26 -6.52
C PHE A 80 1.40 -0.74 -7.63
N GLY A 81 2.33 -1.65 -7.95
CA GLY A 81 2.14 -2.67 -8.97
C GLY A 81 1.21 -3.81 -8.55
N PHE A 82 1.22 -4.21 -7.27
CA PHE A 82 0.56 -5.43 -6.81
C PHE A 82 -0.47 -5.23 -5.68
N CYS A 83 -0.60 -4.04 -5.06
CA CYS A 83 -1.61 -3.85 -4.01
C CYS A 83 -3.05 -3.89 -4.49
N ARG A 84 -3.34 -3.52 -5.75
CA ARG A 84 -4.70 -3.60 -6.30
C ARG A 84 -5.17 -5.05 -6.51
N PRO A 85 -4.38 -5.94 -7.15
CA PRO A 85 -4.66 -7.37 -7.19
C PRO A 85 -4.78 -8.00 -5.79
N MET A 86 -3.97 -7.54 -4.83
CA MET A 86 -3.94 -8.06 -3.46
C MET A 86 -4.91 -7.34 -2.48
N ARG A 87 -5.92 -6.62 -3.00
CA ARG A 87 -6.91 -5.84 -2.23
C ARG A 87 -7.65 -6.61 -1.11
N ALA A 88 -7.59 -7.94 -1.11
CA ALA A 88 -8.15 -8.78 -0.05
C ALA A 88 -7.37 -8.68 1.28
N VAL A 89 -6.14 -8.15 1.31
CA VAL A 89 -5.33 -8.00 2.52
C VAL A 89 -5.38 -6.54 2.99
N ALA A 90 -5.88 -6.31 4.21
CA ALA A 90 -6.09 -4.95 4.74
C ALA A 90 -4.80 -4.12 4.91
N THR A 91 -3.62 -4.79 5.00
CA THR A 91 -2.30 -4.17 5.20
C THR A 91 -1.23 -4.92 4.40
N PRO A 92 -0.31 -4.24 3.69
CA PRO A 92 0.65 -4.85 2.78
C PRO A 92 1.88 -5.47 3.47
N TRP A 93 1.69 -6.24 4.55
CA TRP A 93 2.79 -6.87 5.31
C TRP A 93 3.63 -7.86 4.49
N TRP A 94 3.08 -8.38 3.39
CA TRP A 94 3.80 -9.24 2.46
C TRP A 94 5.01 -8.55 1.80
N LEU A 95 5.08 -7.21 1.81
CA LEU A 95 6.23 -6.47 1.29
C LEU A 95 7.52 -6.80 2.04
N LEU A 96 7.46 -7.06 3.35
CA LEU A 96 8.66 -7.34 4.16
C LEU A 96 9.38 -8.61 3.70
N PRO A 97 8.75 -9.81 3.67
CA PRO A 97 9.43 -11.01 3.18
C PRO A 97 9.75 -10.94 1.68
N ALA A 98 8.97 -10.19 0.88
CA ALA A 98 9.27 -10.00 -0.54
C ALA A 98 10.56 -9.20 -0.75
N LEU A 99 10.74 -8.09 -0.03
CA LEU A 99 11.96 -7.28 -0.10
C LEU A 99 13.17 -8.01 0.46
N LEU A 100 13.00 -8.71 1.58
CA LEU A 100 14.07 -9.53 2.14
C LEU A 100 14.59 -10.56 1.12
N ALA A 101 13.67 -11.22 0.38
CA ALA A 101 14.04 -12.18 -0.66
C ALA A 101 14.72 -11.52 -1.88
N ILE A 102 14.26 -10.34 -2.29
CA ILE A 102 14.86 -9.59 -3.40
C ILE A 102 16.26 -9.10 -3.01
N GLY A 103 16.41 -8.48 -1.84
CA GLY A 103 17.70 -8.05 -1.30
C GLY A 103 18.68 -9.22 -1.19
N ALA A 104 18.24 -10.36 -0.63
CA ALA A 104 19.10 -11.55 -0.55
C ALA A 104 19.53 -12.08 -1.93
N GLY A 105 18.65 -11.99 -2.93
CA GLY A 105 19.01 -12.31 -4.31
C GLY A 105 20.06 -11.34 -4.89
N PHE A 106 19.97 -10.05 -4.54
CA PHE A 106 20.93 -9.04 -4.96
C PHE A 106 22.30 -9.26 -4.30
N GLU A 107 22.33 -9.53 -3.01
CA GLU A 107 23.55 -9.88 -2.26
C GLU A 107 24.28 -11.09 -2.86
N VAL A 108 23.53 -12.14 -3.20
CA VAL A 108 24.08 -13.32 -3.88
C VAL A 108 24.61 -12.96 -5.27
N TYR A 109 23.91 -12.10 -6.01
CA TYR A 109 24.40 -11.59 -7.29
C TYR A 109 25.71 -10.81 -7.12
N GLU A 110 25.80 -9.93 -6.13
CA GLU A 110 27.03 -9.17 -5.86
C GLU A 110 28.21 -10.10 -5.54
N TYR A 111 27.99 -11.08 -4.67
CA TYR A 111 29.00 -12.08 -4.31
C TYR A 111 29.52 -12.86 -5.52
N LEU A 112 28.64 -13.21 -6.48
CA LEU A 112 28.99 -14.02 -7.64
C LEU A 112 29.67 -13.21 -8.76
N PHE A 113 29.31 -11.94 -8.93
CA PHE A 113 29.62 -11.20 -10.17
C PHE A 113 30.52 -9.98 -9.99
N LYS A 114 31.02 -9.67 -8.79
CA LYS A 114 31.88 -8.50 -8.56
C LYS A 114 33.29 -8.83 -8.07
N SER A 115 34.23 -7.98 -8.48
CA SER A 115 35.65 -7.96 -8.11
C SER A 115 35.96 -7.11 -6.87
N PHE A 116 34.95 -6.55 -6.17
CA PHE A 116 35.18 -5.65 -5.02
C PHE A 116 35.67 -6.35 -3.74
N TRP A 117 35.40 -7.66 -3.62
CA TRP A 117 35.54 -8.39 -2.36
C TRP A 117 36.64 -9.45 -2.33
N TRP A 118 37.59 -9.47 -3.28
CA TRP A 118 38.63 -10.51 -3.29
C TRP A 118 39.49 -10.52 -2.00
N GLU A 119 39.53 -9.39 -1.28
CA GLU A 119 40.29 -9.23 -0.03
C GLU A 119 39.44 -9.36 1.25
N TRP A 120 38.12 -9.46 1.12
CA TRP A 120 37.23 -9.48 2.28
C TRP A 120 37.12 -10.88 2.90
N THR A 121 37.15 -10.92 4.22
CA THR A 121 36.82 -12.16 4.93
C THR A 121 35.34 -12.47 4.78
N LEU A 122 34.98 -13.75 4.70
CA LEU A 122 33.58 -14.20 4.68
C LEU A 122 32.76 -13.63 5.83
N ARG A 123 33.38 -13.45 7.01
CA ARG A 123 32.74 -12.85 8.19
C ARG A 123 32.38 -11.39 7.96
N TYR A 124 33.26 -10.61 7.34
CA TYR A 124 32.98 -9.21 7.05
C TYR A 124 31.81 -9.12 6.08
N TYR A 125 31.90 -9.83 4.95
CA TYR A 125 30.83 -9.88 3.95
C TYR A 125 29.48 -10.28 4.55
N ALA A 126 29.44 -11.32 5.40
CA ALA A 126 28.20 -11.76 6.04
C ALA A 126 27.57 -10.71 6.98
N ILE A 127 28.39 -9.87 7.64
CA ILE A 127 27.88 -8.78 8.49
C ILE A 127 27.34 -7.64 7.62
N ASP A 128 28.06 -7.29 6.56
CA ASP A 128 27.68 -6.27 5.57
C ASP A 128 26.32 -6.62 4.95
N THR A 129 26.24 -7.80 4.32
CA THR A 129 24.99 -8.38 3.79
C THR A 129 23.84 -8.37 4.80
N ALA A 130 24.10 -8.71 6.07
CA ALA A 130 23.03 -8.69 7.08
C ALA A 130 22.52 -7.26 7.36
N VAL A 131 23.41 -6.27 7.35
CA VAL A 131 23.05 -4.86 7.47
C VAL A 131 22.29 -4.41 6.23
N ASP A 132 22.76 -4.74 5.03
CA ASP A 132 22.13 -4.35 3.76
C ASP A 132 20.71 -4.90 3.64
N LEU A 133 20.50 -6.17 4.02
CA LEU A 133 19.15 -6.76 4.09
C LEU A 133 18.22 -6.02 5.05
N VAL A 134 18.74 -5.49 6.16
CA VAL A 134 17.95 -4.66 7.10
C VAL A 134 17.59 -3.33 6.43
N LEU A 135 18.53 -2.68 5.75
CA LEU A 135 18.28 -1.40 5.07
C LEU A 135 17.32 -1.55 3.89
N ASP A 136 17.48 -2.59 3.07
CA ASP A 136 16.57 -2.93 1.98
C ASP A 136 15.15 -3.15 2.51
N THR A 137 15.02 -3.91 3.60
CA THR A 137 13.72 -4.22 4.21
C THR A 137 13.09 -3.02 4.92
N ALA A 138 13.90 -2.08 5.43
CA ALA A 138 13.40 -0.85 6.06
C ALA A 138 12.55 -0.01 5.08
N GLY A 139 12.86 -0.04 3.78
CA GLY A 139 12.04 0.57 2.75
C GLY A 139 10.60 0.02 2.69
N ALA A 140 10.43 -1.30 2.83
CA ALA A 140 9.10 -1.91 2.94
C ALA A 140 8.36 -1.43 4.20
N LEU A 141 9.06 -1.33 5.33
CA LEU A 141 8.45 -0.86 6.57
C LEU A 141 7.92 0.57 6.43
N VAL A 142 8.67 1.48 5.79
CA VAL A 142 8.22 2.85 5.51
C VAL A 142 6.93 2.85 4.69
N VAL A 143 6.85 2.03 3.63
CA VAL A 143 5.66 1.93 2.79
C VAL A 143 4.46 1.37 3.56
N VAL A 144 4.66 0.33 4.37
CA VAL A 144 3.59 -0.26 5.21
C VAL A 144 3.06 0.75 6.22
N LEU A 145 3.96 1.45 6.92
CA LEU A 145 3.57 2.46 7.91
C LEU A 145 2.88 3.65 7.24
N GLY A 146 3.37 4.09 6.07
CA GLY A 146 2.72 5.13 5.27
C GLY A 146 1.32 4.74 4.83
N HIS A 147 1.12 3.48 4.43
CA HIS A 147 -0.22 2.94 4.12
C HIS A 147 -1.13 2.98 5.34
N LEU A 148 -0.67 2.50 6.49
CA LEU A 148 -1.43 2.51 7.74
C LEU A 148 -1.80 3.94 8.17
N ALA A 149 -0.85 4.87 8.13
CA ALA A 149 -1.08 6.27 8.44
C ALA A 149 -2.11 6.90 7.49
N TYR A 150 -2.02 6.60 6.19
CA TYR A 150 -3.00 7.06 5.20
C TYR A 150 -4.40 6.53 5.53
N ARG A 151 -4.54 5.24 5.84
CA ARG A 151 -5.83 4.64 6.21
C ARG A 151 -6.41 5.26 7.48
N LEU A 152 -5.59 5.44 8.51
CA LEU A 152 -6.01 6.10 9.75
C LEU A 152 -6.48 7.54 9.51
N TRP A 153 -5.83 8.25 8.59
CA TRP A 153 -6.21 9.62 8.24
C TRP A 153 -7.49 9.70 7.41
N THR A 154 -7.71 8.77 6.48
CA THR A 154 -8.92 8.75 5.63
C THR A 154 -10.15 8.16 6.32
N ASP A 155 -9.95 7.20 7.22
CA ASP A 155 -11.02 6.51 7.93
C ASP A 155 -11.43 7.26 9.23
N ALA A 156 -10.78 8.39 9.55
CA ALA A 156 -11.12 9.24 10.68
C ALA A 156 -12.53 9.84 10.51
N PRO A 157 -13.47 9.63 11.45
CA PRO A 157 -14.83 10.13 11.33
C PRO A 157 -14.82 11.66 11.33
N ALA A 158 -15.48 12.25 10.34
CA ALA A 158 -15.67 13.69 10.21
C ALA A 158 -16.69 14.21 11.25
N GLU A 159 -16.39 14.11 12.55
CA GLU A 159 -17.27 14.64 13.60
C GLU A 159 -16.52 15.34 14.73
N THR A 160 -16.31 16.65 14.58
CA THR A 160 -16.23 17.59 15.72
C THR A 160 -16.78 18.99 15.40
N THR A 161 -17.65 19.13 14.39
CA THR A 161 -18.30 20.43 14.09
C THR A 161 -19.82 20.38 13.92
N ALA A 162 -20.45 19.20 13.88
CA ALA A 162 -21.90 19.10 13.69
C ALA A 162 -22.73 19.06 14.99
N SER A 163 -22.17 18.67 16.14
CA SER A 163 -22.97 18.52 17.38
C SER A 163 -23.10 19.78 18.24
N ALA A 164 -22.35 20.86 17.95
CA ALA A 164 -22.45 22.11 18.71
C ALA A 164 -23.62 23.01 18.29
N GLY A 165 -24.26 22.76 17.14
CA GLY A 165 -25.38 23.58 16.62
C GLY A 165 -26.78 23.05 16.97
N ALA A 166 -26.92 21.77 17.29
CA ALA A 166 -28.24 21.13 17.42
C ALA A 166 -28.84 21.17 18.84
N ASN A 167 -28.05 21.52 19.87
CA ASN A 167 -28.50 21.43 21.27
C ASN A 167 -28.92 22.77 21.90
N ALA A 168 -28.98 23.86 21.14
CA ALA A 168 -29.41 25.17 21.62
C ALA A 168 -30.92 25.47 21.41
N GLY A 169 -31.67 24.57 20.78
CA GLY A 169 -33.03 24.87 20.30
C GLY A 169 -34.21 24.24 21.07
N ASN A 170 -34.00 23.34 22.04
CA ASN A 170 -35.11 22.50 22.52
C ASN A 170 -35.27 22.42 24.05
N VAL A 171 -35.08 23.54 24.74
CA VAL A 171 -35.46 23.70 26.16
C VAL A 171 -36.57 24.76 26.22
N GLY A 172 -37.81 24.35 25.95
CA GLY A 172 -38.93 25.31 25.98
C GLY A 172 -40.28 24.82 25.49
N ARG A 173 -40.75 23.63 25.90
CA ARG A 173 -42.20 23.35 25.84
C ARG A 173 -42.62 22.28 26.85
N THR A 174 -43.08 22.76 28.00
CA THR A 174 -43.70 21.99 29.07
C THR A 174 -45.23 21.92 28.89
N ASN A 175 -45.77 20.72 29.05
CA ASN A 175 -47.06 20.34 29.68
C ASN A 175 -48.31 21.24 29.53
N ARG A 176 -49.26 20.74 28.74
CA ARG A 176 -50.72 20.66 28.96
C ARG A 176 -51.18 19.48 28.09
N GLY A 177 -52.00 18.52 28.47
CA GLY A 177 -52.88 18.30 29.60
C GLY A 177 -53.75 17.10 29.20
N VAL A 178 -54.06 16.27 30.18
CA VAL A 178 -54.89 15.05 30.15
C VAL A 178 -56.26 15.29 29.48
N VAL A 179 -56.80 14.31 28.75
CA VAL A 179 -58.14 13.65 28.90
C VAL A 179 -58.34 12.60 27.78
N ALA A 180 -58.94 11.47 28.15
CA ALA A 180 -59.25 10.28 27.38
C ALA A 180 -60.70 10.27 26.83
N GLU A 181 -60.95 9.50 25.76
CA GLU A 181 -62.22 8.87 25.30
C GLU A 181 -61.87 8.21 23.94
N SER A 182 -61.91 6.90 23.66
CA SER A 182 -62.92 5.83 23.78
C SER A 182 -64.19 6.02 22.92
N GLU A 183 -64.21 5.47 21.69
CA GLU A 183 -65.43 4.97 21.01
C GLU A 183 -65.02 4.23 19.71
N ILE A 184 -65.13 2.89 19.65
CA ILE A 184 -66.23 2.07 19.10
C ILE A 184 -66.26 2.02 17.55
N ASP A 185 -65.92 0.83 17.04
CA ASP A 185 -66.17 0.28 15.68
C ASP A 185 -67.69 0.14 15.40
N PRO A 186 -68.20 0.14 14.15
CA PRO A 186 -68.00 -1.05 13.29
C PRO A 186 -68.04 -0.86 11.75
N GLU A 187 -67.64 -1.95 11.07
CA GLU A 187 -67.90 -2.29 9.66
C GLU A 187 -69.31 -1.96 9.14
N PRO A 188 -69.45 -1.85 7.81
CA PRO A 188 -70.39 -2.75 7.16
C PRO A 188 -69.85 -3.47 5.91
N ALA A 189 -70.50 -4.62 5.67
CA ALA A 189 -70.25 -5.60 4.64
C ALA A 189 -70.83 -5.28 3.23
N SER A 190 -70.34 -6.08 2.27
CA SER A 190 -70.97 -6.62 1.05
C SER A 190 -71.43 -5.69 -0.08
N ASP A 191 -70.89 -5.91 -1.29
CA ASP A 191 -71.56 -6.52 -2.47
C ASP A 191 -70.46 -6.71 -3.56
N GLY A 192 -70.26 -7.85 -4.23
CA GLY A 192 -71.18 -8.49 -5.17
C GLY A 192 -70.93 -7.96 -6.59
N GLY A 193 -70.41 -8.78 -7.51
CA GLY A 193 -70.30 -8.37 -8.93
C GLY A 193 -69.37 -9.20 -9.82
N VAL A 194 -69.91 -10.30 -10.35
CA VAL A 194 -69.39 -11.10 -11.47
C VAL A 194 -69.59 -10.35 -12.80
N SER A 195 -68.62 -10.38 -13.73
CA SER A 195 -68.90 -10.34 -15.18
C SER A 195 -67.65 -10.69 -16.00
N GLU A 196 -67.89 -11.54 -16.99
CA GLU A 196 -67.00 -12.16 -17.97
C GLU A 196 -66.33 -11.17 -18.95
N ARG A 197 -65.12 -11.51 -19.41
CA ARG A 197 -64.74 -11.73 -20.82
C ARG A 197 -63.30 -12.23 -20.95
#